data_AF-A0A7K4YJN0-F1
#
_entry.id   AF-A0A7K4YJN0-F1
#
_cell.length_a   1.000
_cell.length_b   1.000
_cell.length_c   1.000
_cell.angle_alpha   90.00
_cell.angle_beta   90.00
_cell.angle_gamma   90.00
#
_symmetry.space_group_name_H-M   'P 1'
#
loop_
_entity.id
_entity.type
_entity.pdbx_description
1 polymer ?
#
loop_
_entity_poly.entity_id
_entity_poly.type
_entity_poly.pdbx_seq_one_letter_code
_entity_poly.pdbx_strand_id
1 'polypeptide(L)'
;SHHLAVHVSGTSLMAKLLRSTIGALNTSSDTQLETSNVACLPQPWGMTRQQYLDSCLPLGVLVLLCLVQVYTYRLRRVIAAFYFPKREKTRVLYFYNKLLQQRQSFVRRQRKRIARQASEQAGPGKSLLERCCWCWMRRSCTVCKAPKSPRDQVCPVPTCGTRYCQLCW
;
A
#
# COMPACT_ATOMS: atom_id res chain seq x y z
N SER A 1 -24.63 41.70 -11.18
CA SER A 1 -24.33 43.04 -11.71
C SER A 1 -23.09 43.57 -11.00
N HIS A 2 -21.94 43.60 -11.68
CA HIS A 2 -20.70 44.15 -11.13
C HIS A 2 -20.34 45.41 -11.92
N HIS A 3 -20.31 46.57 -11.24
CA HIS A 3 -19.86 47.84 -11.82
C HIS A 3 -18.37 48.01 -11.58
N LEU A 4 -17.58 48.11 -12.65
CA LEU A 4 -16.16 48.40 -12.57
C LEU A 4 -15.91 49.85 -12.99
N ALA A 5 -15.53 50.70 -12.04
CA ALA A 5 -15.20 52.10 -12.29
C ALA A 5 -13.68 52.27 -12.36
N VAL A 6 -13.14 52.59 -13.54
CA VAL A 6 -11.71 52.83 -13.75
C VAL A 6 -11.40 54.30 -13.48
N HIS A 7 -10.79 54.59 -12.33
CA HIS A 7 -10.40 55.95 -11.95
C HIS A 7 -8.92 56.19 -12.31
N VAL A 8 -8.67 56.96 -13.37
CA VAL A 8 -7.31 57.36 -13.77
C VAL A 8 -6.89 58.57 -12.92
N SER A 9 -5.77 58.49 -12.20
CA SER A 9 -5.19 59.58 -11.39
C SER A 9 -3.85 60.05 -11.96
N GLY A 10 -3.63 61.37 -12.01
CA GLY A 10 -2.44 62.01 -12.59
C GLY A 10 -2.77 63.15 -13.57
N THR A 11 -1.93 64.19 -13.62
CA THR A 11 -2.11 65.41 -14.44
C THR A 11 -1.32 65.39 -15.75
N SER A 12 -0.66 64.28 -16.08
CA SER A 12 0.10 64.12 -17.33
C SER A 12 -0.80 64.18 -18.57
N LEU A 13 -0.23 64.59 -19.71
CA LEU A 13 -0.96 64.69 -20.99
C LEU A 13 -1.56 63.35 -21.42
N MET A 14 -0.85 62.24 -21.18
CA MET A 14 -1.35 60.88 -21.42
C MET A 14 -2.58 60.55 -20.55
N ALA A 15 -2.59 60.97 -19.28
CA ALA A 15 -3.74 60.77 -18.39
C ALA A 15 -4.96 61.62 -18.80
N LYS A 16 -4.76 62.79 -19.42
CA LYS A 16 -5.83 63.62 -19.99
C LYS A 16 -6.42 63.00 -21.27
N LEU A 17 -5.57 62.44 -22.13
CA LEU A 17 -6.01 61.73 -23.33
C LEU A 17 -6.82 60.50 -22.95
N LEU A 18 -6.32 59.68 -22.02
CA LEU A 18 -7.02 58.47 -21.56
C LEU A 18 -8.37 58.77 -20.92
N ARG A 19 -8.48 59.84 -20.11
CA ARG A 19 -9.78 60.28 -19.57
C ARG A 19 -10.75 60.76 -20.65
N SER A 20 -10.26 61.47 -21.67
CA SER A 20 -11.11 61.95 -22.76
C SER A 20 -11.60 60.80 -23.65
N THR A 21 -10.75 59.80 -23.91
CA THR A 21 -11.15 58.61 -24.67
C THR A 21 -12.10 57.71 -23.88
N ILE A 22 -11.87 57.52 -22.57
CA ILE A 22 -12.79 56.74 -21.72
C ILE A 22 -14.14 57.46 -21.57
N GLY A 23 -14.16 58.80 -21.46
CA GLY A 23 -15.39 59.59 -21.38
C GLY A 23 -16.20 59.61 -22.68
N ALA A 24 -15.55 59.59 -23.85
CA ALA A 24 -16.21 59.55 -25.15
C ALA A 24 -16.73 58.14 -25.52
N LEU A 25 -16.14 57.08 -24.97
CA LEU A 25 -16.54 55.68 -25.19
C LEU A 25 -17.57 55.18 -24.17
N ASN A 26 -17.83 55.95 -23.10
CA ASN A 26 -18.77 55.63 -22.02
C ASN A 26 -20.26 55.62 -22.46
N THR A 27 -20.56 56.10 -23.67
CA THR A 27 -21.90 56.06 -24.27
C THR A 27 -22.10 54.94 -25.29
N SER A 28 -21.06 54.19 -25.65
CA SER A 28 -21.13 53.19 -26.74
C SER A 28 -20.60 51.80 -26.39
N SER A 29 -20.18 51.54 -25.15
CA SER A 29 -19.62 50.21 -24.82
C SER A 29 -19.89 49.77 -23.38
N ASP A 30 -21.12 49.32 -23.11
CA ASP A 30 -21.34 48.28 -22.10
C ASP A 30 -20.68 47.00 -22.63
N THR A 31 -19.35 46.93 -22.49
CA THR A 31 -18.56 45.77 -22.92
C THR A 31 -18.33 44.91 -21.69
N GLN A 32 -19.19 43.90 -21.55
CA GLN A 32 -19.00 42.81 -20.61
C GLN A 32 -17.68 42.10 -20.93
N LEU A 33 -16.62 42.44 -20.20
CA LEU A 33 -15.37 41.70 -20.19
C LEU A 33 -15.55 40.44 -19.33
N GLU A 34 -16.14 39.40 -19.92
CA GLU A 34 -16.08 38.03 -19.40
C GLU A 34 -14.65 37.50 -19.59
N THR A 35 -13.82 37.57 -18.55
CA THR A 35 -12.47 36.98 -18.55
C THR A 35 -12.53 35.47 -18.29
N SER A 36 -13.00 34.72 -19.29
CA SER A 36 -13.07 33.25 -19.20
C SER A 36 -11.72 32.60 -19.50
N ASN A 37 -11.14 31.88 -18.53
CA ASN A 37 -9.88 31.10 -18.66
C ASN A 37 -10.04 29.81 -19.52
N VAL A 38 -11.18 29.62 -20.17
CA VAL A 38 -11.45 28.45 -21.04
C VAL A 38 -10.51 28.39 -22.26
N ALA A 39 -9.99 29.53 -22.70
CA ALA A 39 -8.98 29.61 -23.76
C ALA A 39 -7.61 29.06 -23.32
N CYS A 40 -7.35 28.97 -22.01
CA CYS A 40 -6.11 28.45 -21.45
C CYS A 40 -6.19 26.96 -21.12
N LEU A 41 -7.35 26.33 -21.30
CA LEU A 41 -7.50 24.91 -20.99
C LEU A 41 -6.85 24.07 -22.10
N PRO A 42 -5.88 23.18 -21.77
CA PRO A 42 -5.35 22.25 -22.74
C PRO A 42 -6.47 21.34 -23.24
N GLN A 43 -6.73 21.35 -24.54
CA GLN A 43 -7.73 20.47 -25.15
C GLN A 43 -7.24 19.02 -25.07
N PRO A 44 -7.97 18.12 -24.39
CA PRO A 44 -7.62 16.70 -24.37
C PRO A 44 -7.90 16.12 -25.75
N TRP A 45 -6.84 15.67 -26.42
CA TRP A 45 -6.95 14.91 -27.67
C TRP A 45 -7.05 13.43 -27.33
N GLY A 46 -8.09 12.77 -27.86
CA GLY A 46 -8.20 11.32 -27.77
C GLY A 46 -7.11 10.66 -28.59
N MET A 47 -6.32 9.75 -27.99
CA MET A 47 -5.35 8.96 -28.74
C MET A 47 -6.07 8.08 -29.76
N THR A 48 -5.54 8.07 -30.99
CA THR A 48 -6.01 7.16 -32.03
C THR A 48 -5.66 5.72 -31.65
N ARG A 49 -6.46 4.76 -32.15
CA ARG A 49 -6.25 3.33 -31.89
C ARG A 49 -4.84 2.85 -32.23
N GLN A 50 -4.23 3.43 -33.28
CA GLN A 50 -2.86 3.13 -33.69
C GLN A 50 -1.82 3.56 -32.64
N GLN A 51 -1.92 4.80 -32.14
CA GLN A 51 -1.02 5.32 -31.10
C GLN A 51 -1.09 4.52 -29.79
N TYR A 52 -2.28 3.99 -29.46
CA TYR A 52 -2.44 3.10 -28.32
C TYR A 52 -1.71 1.77 -28.53
N LEU A 53 -1.84 1.18 -29.73
CA LEU A 53 -1.16 -0.07 -30.07
C LEU A 53 0.36 0.12 -30.06
N ASP A 54 0.87 1.19 -30.67
CA ASP A 54 2.30 1.49 -30.71
C ASP A 54 2.90 1.70 -29.32
N SER A 55 2.11 2.24 -28.38
CA SER A 55 2.54 2.42 -26.99
C SER A 55 2.45 1.12 -26.18
N CYS A 56 1.37 0.35 -26.33
CA CYS A 56 1.14 -0.85 -25.51
C CYS A 56 1.92 -2.08 -25.98
N LEU A 57 2.17 -2.22 -27.28
CA LEU A 57 2.89 -3.35 -27.87
C LEU A 57 4.31 -3.54 -27.30
N PRO A 58 5.19 -2.52 -27.23
CA PRO A 58 6.52 -2.67 -26.65
C PRO A 58 6.47 -3.03 -25.16
N LEU A 59 5.50 -2.49 -24.41
CA LEU A 59 5.24 -2.85 -23.02
C LEU A 59 4.86 -4.33 -22.88
N GLY A 60 3.95 -4.82 -23.72
CA GLY A 60 3.56 -6.23 -23.76
C GLY A 60 4.72 -7.15 -24.13
N VAL A 61 5.52 -6.76 -25.13
CA VAL A 61 6.73 -7.49 -25.54
C VAL A 61 7.76 -7.53 -24.40
N LEU A 62 7.96 -6.43 -23.68
CA LEU A 62 8.88 -6.39 -22.53
C LEU A 62 8.44 -7.39 -21.45
N VAL A 63 7.16 -7.41 -21.09
CA VAL A 63 6.61 -8.37 -20.13
C VAL A 63 6.81 -9.81 -20.60
N LEU A 64 6.52 -10.08 -21.88
CA LEU A 64 6.74 -11.40 -22.47
C LEU A 64 8.21 -11.82 -22.41
N LEU A 65 9.13 -10.92 -22.77
CA LEU A 65 10.57 -11.17 -22.72
C LEU A 65 11.05 -11.43 -21.28
N CYS A 66 10.52 -10.71 -20.28
CA CYS A 66 10.81 -10.99 -18.87
C CYS A 66 10.36 -12.41 -18.47
N LEU A 67 9.18 -12.85 -18.91
CA LEU A 67 8.71 -14.22 -18.64
C LEU A 67 9.62 -15.25 -19.32
N VAL A 68 9.92 -15.05 -20.61
CA VAL A 68 10.83 -15.92 -21.38
C VAL A 68 12.21 -15.98 -20.72
N GLN A 69 12.72 -14.87 -20.19
CA GLN A 69 14.00 -14.83 -19.48
C GLN A 69 14.00 -15.76 -18.25
N VAL A 70 12.95 -15.74 -17.43
CA VAL A 70 12.83 -16.65 -16.27
C VAL A 70 12.85 -18.11 -16.73
N TYR A 71 12.12 -18.45 -17.79
CA TYR A 71 12.08 -19.82 -18.32
C TYR A 71 13.39 -20.23 -18.98
N THR A 72 14.07 -19.35 -19.73
CA THR A 72 15.38 -19.65 -20.31
C THR A 72 16.45 -19.87 -19.26
N TYR A 73 16.44 -19.15 -18.12
CA TYR A 73 17.35 -19.44 -17.02
C TYR A 73 17.10 -20.83 -16.41
N ARG A 74 15.83 -21.25 -16.29
CA ARG A 74 15.49 -22.63 -15.88
C ARG A 74 15.96 -23.65 -16.91
N LEU A 75 15.74 -23.38 -18.20
CA LEU A 75 16.12 -24.25 -19.31
C LEU A 75 17.64 -24.40 -19.42
N ARG A 76 18.42 -23.32 -19.24
CA ARG A 76 19.90 -23.36 -19.21
C ARG A 76 20.41 -24.37 -18.19
N ARG A 77 19.77 -24.47 -17.03
CA ARG A 77 20.12 -25.48 -16.02
C ARG A 77 19.83 -26.90 -16.51
N VAL A 78 18.70 -27.13 -17.17
CA VAL A 78 18.34 -28.44 -17.74
C VAL A 78 19.32 -28.84 -18.83
N ILE A 79 19.66 -27.91 -19.73
CA ILE A 79 20.64 -28.12 -20.80
C ILE A 79 22.02 -28.43 -20.19
N ALA A 80 22.48 -27.64 -19.21
CA ALA A 80 23.75 -27.89 -18.53
C ALA A 80 23.76 -29.23 -17.78
N ALA A 81 22.64 -29.65 -17.20
CA ALA A 81 22.50 -30.96 -16.56
C ALA A 81 22.59 -32.11 -17.57
N PHE A 82 22.08 -31.91 -18.79
CA PHE A 82 22.17 -32.89 -19.87
C PHE A 82 23.61 -33.05 -20.38
N TYR A 83 24.32 -31.94 -20.62
CA TYR A 83 25.70 -31.97 -21.13
C TYR A 83 26.76 -32.32 -20.06
N PHE A 84 26.57 -31.93 -18.80
CA PHE A 84 27.53 -32.16 -17.71
C PHE A 84 26.93 -32.88 -16.50
N PRO A 85 26.46 -34.14 -16.66
CA PRO A 85 25.71 -34.86 -15.63
C PRO A 85 26.55 -35.14 -14.38
N LYS A 86 27.87 -35.37 -14.53
CA LYS A 86 28.77 -35.65 -13.39
C LYS A 86 28.85 -34.47 -12.42
N ARG A 87 28.93 -33.23 -12.92
CA ARG A 87 29.03 -32.02 -12.08
C ARG A 87 27.69 -31.67 -11.41
N GLU A 88 26.58 -31.79 -12.13
CA GLU A 88 25.26 -31.50 -11.57
C GLU A 88 24.85 -32.54 -10.52
N LYS A 89 25.18 -33.83 -10.69
CA LYS A 89 24.92 -34.86 -9.68
C LYS A 89 25.61 -34.57 -8.35
N THR A 90 26.88 -34.19 -8.37
CA THR A 90 27.63 -33.82 -7.14
C THR A 90 26.99 -32.63 -6.44
N ARG A 91 26.62 -31.58 -7.21
CA ARG A 91 25.94 -30.41 -6.68
C ARG A 91 24.58 -30.76 -6.06
N VAL A 92 23.77 -31.58 -6.73
CA VAL A 92 22.46 -32.02 -6.24
C VAL A 92 22.59 -32.84 -4.96
N LEU A 93 23.54 -33.78 -4.90
CA LEU A 93 23.81 -34.57 -3.70
C LEU A 93 24.26 -33.69 -2.53
N TYR A 94 25.12 -32.70 -2.78
CA TYR A 94 25.51 -31.72 -1.78
C TYR A 94 24.30 -30.94 -1.23
N PHE A 95 23.46 -30.39 -2.10
CA PHE A 95 22.25 -29.66 -1.68
C PHE A 95 21.26 -30.55 -0.92
N TYR A 96 21.08 -31.79 -1.37
CA TYR A 96 20.23 -32.76 -0.70
C TYR A 96 20.72 -33.03 0.73
N ASN A 97 22.00 -33.38 0.89
CA ASN A 97 22.60 -33.64 2.21
C ASN A 97 22.53 -32.40 3.11
N LYS A 98 22.79 -31.21 2.57
CA LYS A 98 22.66 -29.95 3.31
C LYS A 98 21.23 -29.72 3.79
N LEU A 99 20.23 -29.93 2.94
CA LEU A 99 18.82 -29.77 3.31
C LEU A 99 18.40 -30.80 4.36
N LEU A 100 18.87 -32.05 4.22
CA LEU A 100 18.63 -33.11 5.19
C LEU A 100 19.21 -32.75 6.56
N GLN A 101 20.46 -32.28 6.60
CA GLN A 101 21.13 -31.82 7.82
C GLN A 101 20.39 -30.63 8.45
N GLN A 102 19.92 -29.67 7.65
CA GLN A 102 19.11 -28.55 8.13
C GLN A 102 17.82 -29.04 8.80
N ARG A 103 17.08 -29.95 8.15
CA ARG A 103 15.85 -30.55 8.71
C ARG A 103 16.13 -31.30 10.02
N GLN A 104 17.17 -32.13 10.05
CA GLN A 104 17.56 -32.83 11.29
C GLN A 104 17.92 -31.86 12.41
N SER A 105 18.67 -30.79 12.10
CA SER A 105 19.04 -29.77 13.09
C SER A 105 17.81 -29.04 13.63
N PHE A 106 16.84 -28.74 12.78
CA PHE A 106 15.57 -28.12 13.16
C PHE A 106 14.77 -29.04 14.08
N VAL A 107 14.60 -30.31 13.71
CA VAL A 107 13.89 -31.31 14.54
C VAL A 107 14.59 -31.49 15.89
N ARG A 108 15.92 -31.60 15.92
CA ARG A 108 16.70 -31.69 17.17
C ARG A 108 16.49 -30.46 18.05
N ARG A 109 16.48 -29.25 17.47
CA ARG A 109 16.20 -28.01 18.22
C ARG A 109 14.77 -27.98 18.77
N GLN A 110 13.78 -28.39 17.97
CA GLN A 110 12.38 -28.50 18.41
C GLN A 110 12.21 -29.51 19.55
N ARG A 111 12.78 -30.72 19.41
CA ARG A 111 12.76 -31.73 20.49
C ARG A 111 13.38 -31.21 21.78
N LYS A 112 14.53 -30.53 21.70
CA LYS A 112 15.16 -29.90 22.88
C LYS A 112 14.27 -28.83 23.51
N ARG A 113 13.56 -28.03 22.72
CA ARG A 113 12.60 -27.04 23.24
C ARG A 113 11.42 -27.71 23.96
N ILE A 114 10.83 -28.73 23.35
CA ILE A 114 9.72 -29.50 23.94
C ILE A 114 10.18 -30.19 25.23
N ALA A 115 11.35 -30.84 25.23
CA ALA A 115 11.89 -31.50 26.42
C ALA A 115 12.15 -30.50 27.56
N ARG A 116 12.68 -29.30 27.27
CA ARG A 116 12.84 -28.22 28.26
C ARG A 116 11.49 -27.75 28.82
N GLN A 117 10.51 -27.53 27.95
CA GLN A 117 9.16 -27.14 28.37
C GLN A 117 8.49 -28.24 29.20
N ALA A 118 8.73 -29.52 28.88
CA ALA A 118 8.22 -30.65 29.64
C ALA A 118 8.91 -30.78 31.00
N SER A 119 10.23 -30.57 31.10
CA SER A 119 10.94 -30.56 32.38
C SER A 119 10.55 -29.38 33.27
N GLU A 120 10.31 -28.20 32.69
CA GLU A 120 9.78 -27.04 33.41
C GLU A 120 8.35 -27.28 33.93
N GLN A 121 7.55 -28.07 33.19
CA GLN A 121 6.20 -28.49 33.60
C GLN A 121 6.19 -29.70 34.55
N ALA A 122 7.31 -30.42 34.70
CA ALA A 122 7.47 -31.54 35.62
C ALA A 122 7.89 -31.12 37.05
N GLY A 123 8.04 -29.81 37.31
CA GLY A 123 7.95 -29.26 38.67
C GLY A 123 6.55 -29.49 39.27
N PRO A 124 6.39 -29.42 40.61
CA PRO A 124 5.29 -30.04 41.34
C PRO A 124 3.93 -29.69 40.73
N GLY A 125 3.20 -30.75 40.41
CA GLY A 125 2.06 -30.78 39.49
C GLY A 125 1.07 -29.64 39.67
N LYS A 126 1.06 -28.71 38.72
CA LYS A 126 -0.14 -27.95 38.41
C LYS A 126 -0.87 -28.70 37.31
N SER A 127 -1.91 -29.41 37.72
CA SER A 127 -2.78 -30.20 36.86
C SER A 127 -3.16 -29.42 35.60
N LEU A 128 -3.12 -30.08 34.44
CA LEU A 128 -3.59 -29.57 33.14
C LEU A 128 -4.98 -28.91 33.24
N LEU A 129 -5.77 -29.28 34.26
CA LEU A 129 -7.06 -28.68 34.60
C LEU A 129 -6.97 -27.19 35.01
N GLU A 130 -5.96 -26.80 35.80
CA GLU A 130 -5.78 -25.39 36.22
C GLU A 130 -5.40 -24.48 35.05
N ARG A 131 -4.65 -25.02 34.08
CA ARG A 131 -4.22 -24.27 32.89
C ARG A 131 -5.36 -24.07 31.89
N CYS A 132 -6.32 -25.00 31.84
CA CYS A 132 -7.51 -24.90 31.00
C CYS A 132 -8.49 -23.83 31.53
N CYS A 133 -8.67 -23.75 32.85
CA CYS A 133 -9.49 -22.72 33.48
C CYS A 133 -8.93 -21.30 33.29
N TRP A 134 -7.60 -21.12 33.21
CA TRP A 134 -7.00 -19.81 32.95
C TRP A 134 -7.21 -19.31 31.50
N CYS A 135 -7.39 -20.23 30.55
CA CYS A 135 -7.65 -19.89 29.15
C CYS A 135 -9.11 -19.46 28.91
N TRP A 136 -10.06 -20.06 29.64
CA TRP A 136 -11.48 -19.73 29.50
C TRP A 136 -11.93 -18.55 30.37
N MET A 137 -11.15 -18.14 31.38
CA MET A 137 -11.45 -16.99 32.25
C MET A 137 -10.77 -15.67 31.84
N ARG A 138 -10.01 -15.61 30.73
CA ARG A 138 -9.42 -14.34 30.26
C ARG A 138 -10.39 -13.55 29.40
N ARG A 139 -11.35 -12.89 30.05
CA ARG A 139 -12.12 -11.78 29.48
C ARG A 139 -11.20 -10.56 29.37
N SER A 140 -10.50 -10.42 28.25
CA SER A 140 -9.65 -9.27 27.91
C SER A 140 -10.40 -8.27 27.02
N CYS A 141 -9.93 -7.02 26.96
CA CYS A 141 -10.42 -6.03 25.99
C CYS A 141 -10.32 -6.62 24.57
N THR A 142 -11.39 -6.52 23.78
CA THR A 142 -11.45 -7.09 22.42
C THR A 142 -10.45 -6.45 21.46
N VAL A 143 -10.09 -5.18 21.68
CA VAL A 143 -9.22 -4.39 20.80
C VAL A 143 -7.74 -4.56 21.18
N CYS A 144 -7.36 -4.18 22.40
CA CYS A 144 -5.95 -4.14 22.81
C CYS A 144 -5.49 -5.39 23.57
N LYS A 145 -6.40 -6.33 23.88
CA LYS A 145 -6.14 -7.54 24.69
C LYS A 145 -5.53 -7.25 26.06
N ALA A 146 -5.67 -6.02 26.56
CA ALA A 146 -5.23 -5.65 27.90
C ALA A 146 -5.94 -6.52 28.96
N PRO A 147 -5.25 -6.84 30.08
CA PRO A 147 -5.82 -7.61 31.17
C PRO A 147 -6.98 -6.84 31.82
N LYS A 148 -7.91 -7.60 32.41
CA LYS A 148 -9.14 -7.10 33.05
C LYS A 148 -8.84 -5.92 33.99
N SER A 149 -9.46 -4.78 33.74
CA SER A 149 -9.47 -3.63 34.65
C SER A 149 -10.84 -3.54 35.30
N PRO A 150 -10.95 -3.11 36.59
CA PRO A 150 -12.25 -2.91 37.24
C PRO A 150 -13.12 -1.83 36.56
N ARG A 151 -12.58 -1.09 35.58
CA ARG A 151 -13.27 -0.02 34.83
C ARG A 151 -13.66 -0.40 33.41
N ASP A 152 -13.70 -1.68 33.05
CA ASP A 152 -14.04 -2.10 31.68
C ASP A 152 -15.54 -1.85 31.36
N GLN A 153 -15.83 -1.24 30.21
CA GLN A 153 -17.20 -0.97 29.74
C GLN A 153 -17.71 -2.14 28.90
N VAL A 154 -18.99 -2.47 29.06
CA VAL A 154 -19.69 -3.49 28.25
C VAL A 154 -20.55 -2.76 27.23
N CYS A 155 -20.61 -3.27 26.00
CA CYS A 155 -21.51 -2.73 24.99
C CYS A 155 -22.96 -2.74 25.51
N PRO A 156 -23.72 -1.63 25.40
CA PRO A 156 -25.10 -1.55 25.90
C PRO A 156 -26.10 -2.36 25.06
N VAL A 157 -25.67 -2.91 23.92
CA VAL A 157 -26.51 -3.76 23.07
C VAL A 157 -26.64 -5.14 23.71
N PRO A 158 -27.85 -5.62 24.04
CA PRO A 158 -28.05 -6.85 24.82
C PRO A 158 -27.57 -8.13 24.11
N THR A 159 -27.42 -8.10 22.78
CA THR A 159 -26.89 -9.21 21.97
C THR A 159 -25.36 -9.19 21.85
N CYS A 160 -24.71 -8.09 22.21
CA CYS A 160 -23.27 -7.90 22.07
C CYS A 160 -22.59 -7.87 23.44
N GLY A 161 -22.15 -9.04 23.93
CA GLY A 161 -21.46 -9.18 25.22
C GLY A 161 -19.98 -8.75 25.21
N THR A 162 -19.58 -7.87 24.28
CA THR A 162 -18.18 -7.43 24.13
C THR A 162 -17.79 -6.43 25.20
N ARG A 163 -16.52 -6.51 25.64
CA ARG A 163 -15.93 -5.62 26.66
C ARG A 163 -14.77 -4.83 26.10
N TYR A 164 -14.70 -3.56 26.48
CA TYR A 164 -13.66 -2.62 26.09
C TYR A 164 -13.06 -1.98 27.34
N CYS A 165 -11.75 -1.71 27.32
CA CYS A 165 -11.15 -0.88 28.35
C CYS A 165 -11.52 0.59 28.11
N GLN A 166 -11.40 1.45 29.13
CA GLN A 166 -11.73 2.89 29.03
C GLN A 166 -11.01 3.63 27.90
N LEU A 167 -9.83 3.18 27.49
CA LEU A 167 -9.06 3.79 26.40
C LEU A 167 -9.54 3.35 25.01
N CYS A 168 -10.28 2.25 24.91
CA CYS A 168 -10.74 1.65 23.65
C CYS A 168 -12.26 1.69 23.48
N TRP A 169 -12.99 2.19 24.47
CA TRP A 169 -14.42 2.53 24.37
C TRP A 169 -14.55 3.91 23.73
#